data_AF-A0A833T2C0-F1
#
_entry.id   AF-A0A833T2C0-F1
#
_cell.length_a   1.000
_cell.length_b   1.000
_cell.length_c   1.000
_cell.angle_alpha   90.00
_cell.angle_beta   90.00
_cell.angle_gamma   90.00
#
_symmetry.space_group_name_H-M   'P 1'
#
loop_
_entity.id
_entity.type
_entity.pdbx_description
1 polymer ?
#
loop_
_entity_poly.entity_id
_entity_poly.type
_entity_poly.pdbx_seq_one_letter_code
_entity_poly.pdbx_strand_id
1 'polypeptide(L)'
;MNFAGLVRDKAETKAWLTSLLESGESLLTVGAKLGLANMPTEKLMLHPNWKALVKFQRMKFEHTYGKKLPYAKFGTGYQTEEKTKEELMKWIMAGTSRKDVRKTLGLTNVKTKIDLISQRLTRLS
;
A
#
# COMPACT_ATOMS: atom_id res chain seq x y z
N MET A 1 1.98 23.81 -14.15
CA MET A 1 0.90 23.40 -13.23
C MET A 1 1.49 23.17 -11.85
N ASN A 2 0.94 23.81 -10.81
CA ASN A 2 1.44 23.75 -9.45
C ASN A 2 0.55 22.80 -8.63
N PHE A 3 0.97 21.55 -8.45
CA PHE A 3 0.21 20.54 -7.71
C PHE A 3 0.61 20.61 -6.22
N ALA A 4 0.21 21.70 -5.56
CA ALA A 4 0.35 21.84 -4.12
C ALA A 4 -0.73 21.01 -3.41
N GLY A 5 -0.47 19.72 -3.22
CA GLY A 5 -0.94 18.98 -2.06
C GLY A 5 -2.41 18.56 -1.98
N LEU A 6 -3.29 18.86 -2.95
CA LEU A 6 -4.64 18.26 -2.97
C LEU A 6 -4.89 17.42 -4.23
N VAL A 7 -5.17 16.13 -3.99
CA VAL A 7 -5.73 15.20 -4.96
C VAL A 7 -7.09 15.72 -5.41
N ARG A 8 -7.25 15.94 -6.72
CA ARG A 8 -8.50 16.36 -7.35
C ARG A 8 -9.47 15.17 -7.46
N ASP A 9 -10.43 15.21 -8.39
CA ASP A 9 -11.30 14.06 -8.61
C ASP A 9 -10.51 12.79 -9.01
N LYS A 10 -11.20 11.65 -8.95
CA LYS A 10 -10.60 10.32 -9.16
C LYS A 10 -10.00 10.17 -10.56
N ALA A 11 -10.56 10.81 -11.58
CA ALA A 11 -10.15 10.67 -12.97
C ALA A 11 -8.87 11.47 -13.22
N GLU A 12 -8.82 12.73 -12.82
CA GLU A 12 -7.64 13.58 -12.94
C GLU A 12 -6.45 12.99 -12.18
N THR A 13 -6.70 12.47 -10.98
CA THR A 13 -5.66 11.81 -10.18
C THR A 13 -5.08 10.59 -10.91
N LYS A 14 -5.92 9.80 -11.60
CA LYS A 14 -5.43 8.66 -12.37
C LYS A 14 -4.57 9.13 -13.54
N ALA A 15 -5.02 10.10 -14.31
CA ALA A 15 -4.28 10.62 -15.47
C ALA A 15 -2.91 11.19 -15.05
N TRP A 16 -2.86 11.96 -13.98
CA TRP A 16 -1.62 12.53 -13.47
C TRP A 16 -0.64 11.47 -12.96
N LEU A 17 -1.12 10.45 -12.23
CA LEU A 17 -0.26 9.35 -11.81
C LEU A 17 0.26 8.52 -13.00
N THR A 18 -0.53 8.38 -14.06
CA THR A 18 -0.11 7.72 -15.30
C THR A 18 0.99 8.52 -15.99
N SER A 19 0.87 9.83 -16.14
CA SER A 19 1.92 10.62 -16.78
C SER A 19 3.24 10.59 -15.99
N LEU A 20 3.17 10.60 -14.66
CA LEU A 20 4.35 10.41 -13.80
C LEU A 20 5.01 9.05 -14.03
N LEU A 21 4.20 7.99 -14.19
CA LEU A 21 4.70 6.65 -14.48
C LEU A 21 5.42 6.59 -15.83
N GLU A 22 4.79 7.13 -16.88
CA GLU A 22 5.34 7.19 -18.24
C GLU A 22 6.63 8.01 -18.29
N SER A 23 6.73 9.07 -17.50
CA SER A 23 7.96 9.86 -17.35
C SER A 23 9.06 9.19 -16.52
N GLY A 24 8.83 7.98 -15.99
CA GLY A 24 9.82 7.21 -15.23
C GLY A 24 10.04 7.68 -13.79
N GLU A 25 9.17 8.53 -13.25
CA GLU A 25 9.36 9.16 -11.94
C GLU A 25 9.51 8.15 -10.79
N SER A 26 10.35 8.50 -9.82
CA SER A 26 10.62 7.65 -8.65
C SER A 26 9.48 7.73 -7.62
N LEU A 27 9.32 6.69 -6.78
CA LEU A 27 8.33 6.70 -5.70
C LEU A 27 8.59 7.87 -4.72
N LEU A 28 9.86 8.18 -4.46
CA LEU A 28 10.26 9.30 -3.61
C LEU A 28 9.86 10.65 -4.23
N THR A 29 10.13 10.83 -5.52
CA THR A 29 9.80 12.07 -6.24
C THR A 29 8.29 12.30 -6.30
N VAL A 30 7.51 11.25 -6.58
CA VAL A 30 6.04 11.33 -6.56
C VAL A 30 5.51 11.59 -5.15
N GLY A 31 6.11 10.96 -4.12
CA GLY A 31 5.80 11.26 -2.72
C GLY A 31 6.00 12.73 -2.36
N ALA A 32 7.10 13.33 -2.82
CA ALA A 32 7.36 14.76 -2.64
C ALA A 32 6.33 15.64 -3.35
N LYS A 33 5.97 15.33 -4.61
CA LYS A 33 4.91 16.05 -5.36
C LYS A 33 3.53 15.93 -4.70
N LEU A 34 3.27 14.83 -3.99
CA LEU A 34 2.05 14.62 -3.21
C LEU A 34 2.06 15.33 -1.84
N GLY A 35 3.13 16.04 -1.50
CA GLY A 35 3.29 16.69 -0.20
C GLY A 35 3.56 15.72 0.94
N LEU A 36 4.03 14.50 0.66
CA LEU A 36 4.29 13.46 1.66
C LEU A 36 5.76 13.42 2.11
N ALA A 37 6.62 14.23 1.50
CA ALA A 37 8.03 14.31 1.87
C ALA A 37 8.19 14.80 3.32
N ASN A 38 9.18 14.25 4.02
CA ASN A 38 9.58 14.64 5.39
C ASN A 38 8.47 14.52 6.45
N MET A 39 7.35 13.84 6.15
CA MET A 39 6.34 13.53 7.15
C MET A 39 6.77 12.31 7.97
N PRO A 40 6.58 12.35 9.30
CA PRO A 40 6.64 11.14 10.11
C PRO A 40 5.67 10.09 9.57
N THR A 41 6.09 8.83 9.58
CA THR A 41 5.32 7.67 9.09
C THR A 41 3.87 7.64 9.58
N GLU A 42 3.65 8.05 10.83
CA GLU A 42 2.34 8.19 11.47
C GLU A 42 1.39 9.17 10.76
N LYS A 43 1.90 10.35 10.39
CA LYS A 43 1.13 11.39 9.70
C LYS A 43 0.96 11.06 8.22
N LEU A 44 1.96 10.41 7.64
CA LEU A 44 2.01 10.10 6.22
C LEU A 44 0.82 9.23 5.79
N MET A 45 0.47 8.20 6.56
CA MET A 45 -0.68 7.33 6.22
C MET A 45 -2.06 7.93 6.49
N LEU A 46 -2.15 8.96 7.34
CA LEU A 46 -3.38 9.71 7.61
C LEU A 46 -3.57 10.84 6.59
N HIS A 47 -2.53 11.17 5.83
CA HIS A 47 -2.60 12.22 4.84
C HIS A 47 -3.58 11.86 3.71
N PRO A 48 -4.44 12.78 3.25
CA PRO A 48 -5.41 12.53 2.18
C PRO A 48 -4.78 11.92 0.91
N ASN A 49 -3.54 12.30 0.62
CA ASN A 49 -2.82 11.87 -0.59
C ASN A 49 -2.09 10.53 -0.46
N TRP A 50 -2.07 9.90 0.71
CA TRP A 50 -1.39 8.61 0.90
C TRP A 50 -1.89 7.53 -0.07
N LYS A 51 -3.21 7.48 -0.29
CA LYS A 51 -3.83 6.53 -1.22
C LYS A 51 -3.35 6.74 -2.66
N ALA A 52 -3.03 7.98 -3.06
CA ALA A 52 -2.46 8.26 -4.37
C ALA A 52 -1.03 7.70 -4.50
N LEU A 53 -0.20 7.83 -3.47
CA LEU A 53 1.14 7.25 -3.46
C LEU A 53 1.12 5.72 -3.51
N VAL A 54 0.24 5.09 -2.71
CA VAL A 54 0.04 3.62 -2.74
C VAL A 54 -0.43 3.15 -4.11
N LYS A 55 -1.28 3.93 -4.79
CA LYS A 55 -1.72 3.64 -6.15
C LYS A 55 -0.57 3.75 -7.15
N PHE A 56 0.24 4.80 -7.08
CA PHE A 56 1.42 4.96 -7.92
C PHE A 56 2.41 3.80 -7.75
N GLN A 57 2.65 3.38 -6.50
CA GLN A 57 3.50 2.21 -6.21
C GLN A 57 3.00 0.94 -6.91
N ARG A 58 1.69 0.67 -6.86
CA ARG A 58 1.07 -0.48 -7.55
C ARG A 58 1.26 -0.38 -9.06
N MET A 59 0.95 0.79 -9.64
CA MET A 59 1.11 1.03 -11.08
C MET A 59 2.57 0.83 -11.53
N LYS A 60 3.53 1.35 -10.76
CA LYS A 60 4.96 1.19 -11.06
C LYS A 60 5.42 -0.26 -10.98
N PHE A 61 4.98 -1.01 -9.97
CA PHE A 61 5.27 -2.44 -9.88
C PHE A 61 4.71 -3.20 -11.09
N GLU A 62 3.44 -2.96 -11.41
CA GLU A 62 2.77 -3.61 -12.54
C GLU A 62 3.44 -3.32 -13.88
N HIS A 63 3.80 -2.06 -14.11
CA HIS A 63 4.55 -1.64 -15.30
C HIS A 63 5.94 -2.28 -15.37
N THR A 64 6.65 -2.39 -14.25
CA THR A 64 8.02 -2.91 -14.20
C THR A 64 8.08 -4.43 -14.39
N TYR A 65 7.14 -5.16 -13.78
CA TYR A 65 7.21 -6.62 -13.70
C TYR A 65 6.18 -7.35 -14.57
N GLY A 66 5.30 -6.63 -15.26
CA GLY A 66 4.24 -7.22 -16.09
C GLY A 66 3.21 -8.04 -15.29
N LYS A 67 3.16 -7.89 -13.96
CA LYS A 67 2.28 -8.67 -13.07
C LYS A 67 1.73 -7.80 -11.94
N LYS A 68 0.53 -8.14 -11.47
CA LYS A 68 -0.15 -7.44 -10.37
C LYS A 68 0.69 -7.46 -9.09
N LEU A 69 0.75 -6.33 -8.38
CA LEU A 69 1.34 -6.27 -7.05
C LEU A 69 0.58 -7.24 -6.13
N PRO A 70 1.25 -8.20 -5.48
CA PRO A 70 0.59 -9.10 -4.54
C PRO A 70 -0.15 -8.33 -3.44
N TYR A 71 -1.30 -8.85 -3.03
CA TYR A 71 -2.16 -8.17 -2.06
C TYR A 71 -1.64 -8.35 -0.64
N ALA A 72 -1.22 -9.57 -0.29
CA ALA A 72 -0.68 -9.91 1.02
C ALA A 72 0.33 -11.07 0.90
N LYS A 73 1.15 -11.26 1.94
CA LYS A 73 2.05 -12.42 2.06
C LYS A 73 1.72 -13.17 3.36
N PHE A 74 1.24 -14.39 3.24
CA PHE A 74 0.94 -15.28 4.37
C PHE A 74 0.86 -16.74 3.88
N GLY A 75 1.02 -17.69 4.81
CA GLY A 75 1.06 -19.11 4.49
C GLY A 75 2.22 -19.45 3.52
N THR A 76 1.87 -20.04 2.37
CA THR A 76 2.81 -20.53 1.35
C THR A 76 3.41 -19.46 0.45
N GLY A 77 2.99 -18.19 0.55
CA GLY A 77 3.57 -17.13 -0.26
C GLY A 77 2.73 -15.87 -0.41
N TYR A 78 2.90 -15.25 -1.58
CA TYR A 78 2.18 -14.05 -2.01
C TYR A 78 0.77 -14.41 -2.50
N GLN A 79 -0.22 -13.68 -2.03
CA GLN A 79 -1.64 -13.97 -2.21
C GLN A 79 -2.34 -12.84 -2.98
N THR A 80 -3.37 -13.21 -3.74
CA THR A 80 -4.27 -12.26 -4.42
C THR A 80 -5.26 -11.65 -3.43
N GLU A 81 -5.95 -10.56 -3.83
CA GLU A 81 -6.99 -9.96 -3.00
C GLU A 81 -8.15 -10.94 -2.74
N GLU A 82 -8.58 -11.65 -3.78
CA GLU A 82 -9.63 -12.67 -3.69
C GLU A 82 -9.26 -13.76 -2.70
N LYS A 83 -8.07 -14.35 -2.85
CA LYS A 83 -7.60 -15.39 -1.94
C LYS A 83 -7.47 -14.87 -0.51
N THR A 84 -7.02 -13.63 -0.34
CA THR A 84 -6.94 -12.99 0.97
C THR A 84 -8.32 -12.84 1.61
N LYS A 85 -9.33 -12.39 0.85
CA LYS A 85 -10.70 -12.26 1.35
C LYS A 85 -11.32 -13.62 1.70
N GLU A 86 -11.09 -14.63 0.85
CA GLU A 86 -11.55 -16.00 1.09
C GLU A 86 -11.01 -16.55 2.41
N GLU A 87 -9.70 -16.43 2.65
CA GLU A 87 -9.06 -16.91 3.88
C GLU A 87 -9.50 -16.11 5.12
N LEU A 88 -9.69 -14.80 4.99
CA LEU A 88 -10.29 -13.99 6.06
C LEU A 88 -11.69 -14.48 6.44
N MET A 89 -12.53 -14.80 5.45
CA MET A 89 -13.87 -15.33 5.70
C MET A 89 -13.82 -16.71 6.37
N LYS A 90 -12.91 -17.59 5.95
CA LYS A 90 -12.70 -18.89 6.61
C LYS A 90 -12.33 -18.73 8.07
N TRP A 91 -11.42 -17.81 8.40
CA TRP A 91 -11.04 -17.54 9.80
C TRP A 91 -12.21 -17.00 10.62
N ILE A 92 -13.05 -16.14 10.04
CA ILE A 92 -14.27 -15.65 10.70
C ILE A 92 -15.22 -16.81 11.01
N MET A 93 -15.52 -17.66 10.02
CA MET A 93 -16.42 -18.80 10.18
C MET A 93 -15.89 -19.83 11.19
N ALA A 94 -14.58 -20.06 11.20
CA ALA A 94 -13.93 -20.97 12.14
C ALA A 94 -13.78 -20.39 13.56
N GLY A 95 -14.22 -19.14 13.81
CA GLY A 95 -14.04 -18.48 15.10
C GLY A 95 -12.57 -18.26 15.46
N THR A 96 -11.69 -18.16 14.47
CA THR A 96 -10.24 -18.03 14.69
C THR A 96 -9.95 -16.74 15.46
N SER A 97 -9.13 -16.84 16.51
CA SER A 97 -8.86 -15.70 17.36
C SER A 97 -8.09 -14.61 16.61
N ARG A 98 -8.30 -13.34 17.01
CA ARG A 98 -7.53 -12.20 16.48
C ARG A 98 -6.01 -12.38 16.66
N LYS A 99 -5.59 -13.08 17.71
CA LYS A 99 -4.19 -13.38 18.01
C LYS A 99 -3.60 -14.33 16.96
N ASP A 100 -4.35 -15.37 16.58
CA ASP A 100 -3.90 -16.36 15.62
C ASP A 100 -3.90 -15.81 14.19
N VAL A 101 -4.93 -15.03 13.83
CA VAL A 101 -4.94 -14.29 12.55
C VAL A 101 -3.72 -13.37 12.43
N ARG A 102 -3.39 -12.60 13.49
CA ARG A 102 -2.18 -11.78 13.53
C ARG A 102 -0.92 -12.60 13.34
N LYS A 103 -0.84 -13.78 13.98
CA LYS A 103 0.29 -14.69 13.82
C LYS A 103 0.46 -15.15 12.38
N THR A 104 -0.62 -15.60 11.74
CA THR A 104 -0.62 -16.09 10.36
C THR A 104 -0.22 -15.01 9.35
N LEU A 105 -0.63 -13.75 9.58
CA LEU A 105 -0.25 -12.61 8.74
C LEU A 105 1.17 -12.09 9.02
N GLY A 106 1.88 -12.68 10.01
CA GLY A 106 3.20 -12.23 10.44
C GLY A 106 3.18 -10.86 11.14
N LEU A 107 2.06 -10.53 11.78
CA LEU A 107 1.81 -9.28 12.51
C LEU A 107 1.97 -9.47 14.03
N THR A 108 2.73 -10.48 14.47
CA THR A 108 2.89 -10.83 15.90
C THR A 108 3.56 -9.73 16.71
N ASN A 109 4.51 -9.02 16.10
CA ASN A 109 5.26 -7.93 16.73
C ASN A 109 4.61 -6.56 16.48
N VAL A 110 3.37 -6.55 15.98
CA VAL A 110 2.61 -5.34 15.72
C VAL A 110 1.74 -5.02 16.92
N LYS A 111 2.21 -4.10 17.77
CA LYS A 111 1.49 -3.62 18.94
C LYS A 111 0.64 -2.40 18.62
N THR A 112 1.07 -1.61 17.64
CA THR A 112 0.44 -0.37 17.22
C THR A 112 0.17 -0.35 15.71
N LYS A 113 -0.66 0.60 15.25
CA LYS A 113 -0.74 0.89 13.81
C LYS A 113 0.65 1.21 13.24
N ILE A 114 1.56 1.80 14.02
CA ILE A 114 2.92 2.20 13.62
C ILE A 114 3.79 0.99 13.25
N ASP A 115 3.74 -0.07 14.06
CA ASP A 115 4.51 -1.29 13.80
C ASP A 115 4.10 -2.00 12.49
N LEU A 116 2.81 -1.90 12.15
CA LEU A 116 2.22 -2.42 10.91
C LEU A 116 2.79 -1.69 9.70
N ILE A 117 3.14 -0.40 9.87
CA ILE A 117 3.67 0.45 8.80
C ILE A 117 5.14 0.12 8.55
N SER A 118 5.93 0.03 9.61
CA SER A 118 7.36 -0.30 9.54
C SER A 118 7.60 -1.67 8.90
N GLN A 119 6.75 -2.65 9.18
CA GLN A 119 6.81 -3.97 8.53
C GLN A 119 6.41 -3.96 7.05
N ARG A 120 5.52 -3.05 6.62
CA ARG A 120 5.10 -2.97 5.22
C ARG A 120 6.20 -2.39 4.33
N LEU A 121 6.90 -1.37 4.82
CA LEU A 121 7.99 -0.72 4.09
C LEU A 121 9.20 -1.64 3.90
N THR A 122 9.56 -2.42 4.92
CA THR A 122 10.68 -3.38 4.89
C THR A 122 10.42 -4.63 4.04
N ARG A 123 9.16 -4.99 3.77
CA ARG A 123 8.81 -6.11 2.87
C ARG A 123 8.81 -5.72 1.38
N LEU A 124 9.02 -4.45 1.07
CA LEU A 124 8.99 -3.90 -0.29
C LEU A 124 10.37 -3.43 -0.77
N SER A 125 11.37 -3.40 0.10
CA SER A 125 12.81 -3.25 -0.17
C SER A 125 13.47 -4.61 -0.38
#